data_AF-A0A0E0AD00-F1
#
_entry.id   AF-A0A0E0AD00-F1
#
_cell.length_a   1.000
_cell.length_b   1.000
_cell.length_c   1.000
_cell.angle_alpha   90.00
_cell.angle_beta   90.00
_cell.angle_gamma   90.00
#
_symmetry.space_group_name_H-M   'P 1'
#
loop_
_entity.id
_entity.type
_entity.pdbx_description
1 polymer ?
#
loop_
_entity_poly.entity_id
_entity_poly.type
_entity_poly.pdbx_seq_one_letter_code
_entity_poly.pdbx_strand_id
1 'polypeptide(L)'
;MGRGKIEMKRIEDATRRQVTFSKRRAGLMELFHRYEITTRNTRLQETNRDDEQMVMEITRLRNEIDQLEASLRRQTGEDLSSVSTVDELSQLQLQLESSLSNVHARKDELMSQQLEDMRCMHQTVHEQNNFLCRMMSENWQSPGSGEASAMEALTMLPPAAAATTAAEAFNCFFPEEEKGVAASSTLLQLWPQPHDGDQPDLRLW
;
A
#
# COMPACT_ATOMS: atom_id res chain seq x y z
N MET A 1 -35.10 67.03 -32.02
CA MET A 1 -34.85 66.15 -33.19
C MET A 1 -34.44 64.78 -32.67
N GLY A 2 -35.30 63.76 -32.76
CA GLY A 2 -35.03 62.41 -32.25
C GLY A 2 -34.25 61.53 -33.24
N ARG A 3 -33.75 60.39 -32.77
CA ARG A 3 -33.07 59.39 -33.61
C ARG A 3 -34.11 58.61 -34.43
N GLY A 4 -34.16 58.85 -35.74
CA GLY A 4 -35.06 58.14 -36.65
C GLY A 4 -34.61 56.70 -36.95
N LYS A 5 -35.56 55.79 -37.14
CA LYS A 5 -35.31 54.41 -37.60
C LYS A 5 -34.91 54.44 -39.10
N ILE A 6 -33.97 53.60 -39.48
CA ILE A 6 -33.44 53.51 -40.85
C ILE A 6 -33.48 52.03 -41.27
N GLU A 7 -33.82 51.75 -42.53
CA GLU A 7 -33.75 50.39 -43.08
C GLU A 7 -32.30 49.88 -43.19
N MET A 8 -32.09 48.58 -43.02
CA MET A 8 -30.79 47.92 -43.20
C MET A 8 -30.52 47.67 -44.69
N LYS A 9 -30.25 48.74 -45.43
CA LYS A 9 -29.85 48.75 -46.85
C LYS A 9 -28.71 49.75 -47.06
N ARG A 10 -28.08 49.74 -48.25
CA ARG A 10 -27.03 50.70 -48.61
C ARG A 10 -27.59 52.12 -48.60
N ILE A 11 -26.90 53.04 -47.93
CA ILE A 11 -27.23 54.47 -47.98
C ILE A 11 -26.67 55.03 -49.29
N GLU A 12 -27.53 55.43 -50.21
CA GLU A 12 -27.21 56.03 -51.53
C GLU A 12 -26.41 57.34 -51.38
N ASP A 13 -26.93 58.25 -50.56
CA ASP A 13 -26.34 59.57 -50.28
C ASP A 13 -24.95 59.44 -49.62
N ALA A 14 -23.93 59.96 -50.30
CA ALA A 14 -22.54 59.87 -49.88
C ALA A 14 -22.26 60.54 -48.52
N THR A 15 -22.85 61.72 -48.29
CA THR A 15 -22.61 62.50 -47.07
C THR A 15 -23.24 61.81 -45.87
N ARG A 16 -24.49 61.34 -46.01
CA ARG A 16 -25.19 60.58 -44.95
C ARG A 16 -24.51 59.24 -44.66
N ARG A 17 -24.00 58.57 -45.68
CA ARG A 17 -23.23 57.32 -45.53
C ARG A 17 -21.94 57.55 -44.75
N GLN A 18 -21.18 58.58 -45.08
CA GLN A 18 -19.93 58.92 -44.39
C GLN A 18 -20.16 59.26 -42.90
N VAL A 19 -21.16 60.09 -42.61
CA VAL A 19 -21.52 60.44 -41.21
C VAL A 19 -21.96 59.20 -40.43
N THR A 20 -22.76 58.33 -41.05
CA THR A 20 -23.23 57.08 -40.42
C THR A 20 -22.07 56.13 -40.16
N PHE A 21 -21.14 56.00 -41.11
CA PHE A 21 -19.94 55.18 -40.96
C PHE A 21 -19.11 55.64 -39.77
N SER A 22 -18.75 56.93 -39.70
CA SER A 22 -17.94 57.46 -38.61
C SER A 22 -18.58 57.24 -37.23
N LYS A 23 -19.89 57.48 -37.11
CA LYS A 23 -20.64 57.27 -35.86
C LYS A 23 -20.74 55.78 -35.47
N ARG A 24 -21.03 54.89 -36.43
CA ARG A 24 -21.14 53.45 -36.16
C ARG A 24 -19.79 52.82 -35.87
N ARG A 25 -18.73 53.23 -36.57
CA ARG A 25 -17.36 52.75 -36.33
C ARG A 25 -16.91 53.05 -34.91
N ALA A 26 -17.16 54.26 -34.41
CA ALA A 26 -16.83 54.63 -33.04
C ALA A 26 -17.52 53.70 -32.02
N GLY A 27 -18.84 53.51 -32.15
CA GLY A 27 -19.59 52.61 -31.26
C GLY A 27 -19.23 51.13 -31.39
N LEU A 28 -18.84 50.67 -32.59
CA LEU A 28 -18.34 49.30 -32.80
C LEU A 28 -16.97 49.09 -32.16
N MET A 29 -16.06 50.06 -32.25
CA MET A 29 -14.76 49.98 -31.59
C MET A 29 -14.90 49.99 -30.07
N GLU A 30 -15.80 50.82 -29.53
CA GLU A 30 -16.12 50.82 -28.10
C GLU A 30 -16.72 49.48 -27.64
N LEU A 31 -17.63 48.90 -28.44
CA LEU A 31 -18.20 47.58 -28.18
C LEU A 31 -17.12 46.49 -28.18
N PHE A 32 -16.23 46.50 -29.17
CA PHE A 32 -15.13 45.55 -29.26
C PHE A 32 -14.21 45.65 -28.06
N HIS A 33 -13.79 46.87 -27.71
CA HIS A 33 -12.93 47.10 -26.56
C HIS A 33 -13.57 46.65 -25.25
N ARG A 34 -14.86 46.96 -25.05
CA ARG A 34 -15.60 46.50 -23.86
C ARG A 34 -15.70 44.98 -23.82
N TYR A 35 -15.96 44.33 -24.95
CA TYR A 35 -16.04 42.87 -25.03
C TYR A 35 -14.68 42.22 -24.72
N GLU A 36 -13.61 42.77 -25.27
CA GLU A 36 -12.24 42.32 -25.02
C GLU A 36 -11.87 42.43 -23.54
N ILE A 37 -12.13 43.59 -22.91
CA ILE A 37 -11.90 43.79 -21.48
C ILE A 37 -12.74 42.80 -20.65
N THR A 38 -14.03 42.67 -20.96
CA THR A 38 -14.93 41.77 -20.22
C THR A 38 -14.46 40.33 -20.32
N THR A 39 -14.14 39.87 -21.53
CA THR A 39 -13.68 38.49 -21.79
C THR A 39 -12.32 38.22 -21.12
N ARG A 40 -11.41 39.19 -21.16
CA ARG A 40 -10.11 39.07 -20.48
C ARG A 40 -10.30 38.98 -18.97
N ASN A 41 -11.16 39.82 -18.39
CA ASN A 41 -11.41 39.82 -16.96
C ASN A 41 -12.09 38.53 -16.50
N THR A 42 -13.08 38.00 -17.23
CA THR A 42 -13.71 36.72 -16.88
C THR A 42 -12.71 35.58 -16.92
N ARG A 43 -11.84 35.54 -17.95
CA ARG A 43 -10.79 34.52 -18.05
C ARG A 43 -9.78 34.59 -16.89
N LEU A 44 -9.37 35.80 -16.50
CA LEU A 44 -8.49 35.98 -15.33
C LEU A 44 -9.18 35.60 -14.02
N GLN A 45 -10.48 35.85 -13.89
CA GLN A 45 -11.25 35.42 -12.72
C GLN A 45 -11.37 33.89 -12.63
N GLU A 46 -11.55 33.20 -13.75
CA GLU A 46 -11.56 31.74 -13.81
C GLU A 46 -10.21 31.17 -13.38
N THR A 47 -9.10 31.67 -13.94
CA THR A 47 -7.76 31.19 -13.54
C THR A 47 -7.46 31.46 -12.07
N ASN A 48 -7.83 32.64 -11.55
CA ASN A 48 -7.62 32.94 -10.13
C ASN A 48 -8.43 31.99 -9.23
N ARG A 49 -9.66 31.62 -9.61
CA ARG A 49 -10.47 30.67 -8.85
C ARG A 49 -9.86 29.27 -8.83
N ASP A 50 -9.34 28.82 -9.96
CA ASP A 50 -8.70 27.51 -10.06
C ASP A 50 -7.40 27.47 -9.23
N ASP A 51 -6.61 28.54 -9.28
CA ASP A 51 -5.40 28.70 -8.46
C ASP A 51 -5.73 28.76 -6.96
N GLU A 52 -6.77 29.51 -6.57
CA GLU A 52 -7.25 29.59 -5.19
C GLU A 52 -7.72 28.22 -4.68
N GLN A 53 -8.49 27.48 -5.48
CA GLN A 53 -8.93 26.12 -5.13
C GLN A 53 -7.75 25.17 -4.97
N MET A 54 -6.77 25.23 -5.87
CA MET A 54 -5.55 24.42 -5.78
C MET A 54 -4.76 24.73 -4.50
N VAL A 55 -4.59 26.01 -4.15
CA VAL A 55 -3.92 26.42 -2.92
C VAL A 55 -4.66 25.92 -1.68
N MET A 56 -6.00 25.98 -1.68
CA MET A 56 -6.81 25.42 -0.60
C MET A 56 -6.60 23.91 -0.44
N GLU A 57 -6.59 23.16 -1.55
CA GLU A 57 -6.39 21.71 -1.51
C GLU A 57 -4.97 21.32 -1.08
N ILE A 58 -3.94 22.04 -1.56
CA ILE A 58 -2.56 21.85 -1.10
C ILE A 58 -2.47 22.11 0.41
N THR A 59 -3.12 23.16 0.90
CA THR A 59 -3.13 23.49 2.34
C THR A 59 -3.86 22.40 3.13
N ARG A 60 -4.99 21.90 2.62
CA ARG A 60 -5.74 20.79 3.24
C ARG A 60 -4.89 19.53 3.36
N LEU A 61 -4.21 19.14 2.28
CA LEU A 61 -3.35 17.95 2.26
C LEU A 61 -2.14 18.09 3.18
N ARG A 62 -1.53 19.28 3.23
CA ARG A 62 -0.43 19.57 4.19
C ARG A 62 -0.90 19.41 5.63
N ASN A 63 -2.06 19.99 5.97
CA ASN A 63 -2.62 19.84 7.31
C ASN A 63 -2.95 18.38 7.65
N GLU A 64 -3.36 17.57 6.67
CA GLU A 64 -3.60 16.13 6.88
C GLU A 64 -2.30 15.38 7.15
N ILE A 65 -1.24 15.67 6.38
CA ILE A 65 0.09 15.11 6.60
C ILE A 65 0.58 15.46 8.00
N ASP A 66 0.51 16.74 8.38
CA ASP A 66 0.94 17.20 9.70
C ASP A 66 0.17 16.51 10.84
N GLN A 67 -1.14 16.30 10.67
CA GLN A 67 -1.99 15.57 11.62
C GLN A 67 -1.60 14.09 11.74
N LEU A 68 -1.37 13.41 10.61
CA LEU A 68 -0.96 12.01 10.58
C LEU A 68 0.43 11.82 11.19
N GLU A 69 1.39 12.67 10.84
CA GLU A 69 2.74 12.64 11.41
C GLU A 69 2.75 12.92 12.91
N ALA A 70 1.94 13.88 13.38
CA ALA A 70 1.78 14.13 14.82
C ALA A 70 1.13 12.93 15.51
N SER A 71 0.15 12.27 14.88
CA SER A 71 -0.47 11.06 15.42
C SER A 71 0.52 9.90 15.52
N LEU A 72 1.34 9.70 14.49
CA LEU A 72 2.40 8.70 14.50
C LEU A 72 3.39 8.97 15.64
N ARG A 73 3.89 10.20 15.76
CA ARG A 73 4.82 10.59 16.83
C ARG A 73 4.23 10.42 18.23
N ARG A 74 2.92 10.62 18.41
CA ARG A 74 2.24 10.29 19.68
C ARG A 74 2.24 8.79 19.94
N GLN A 75 1.90 7.97 18.94
CA GLN A 75 1.86 6.51 19.07
C GLN A 75 3.24 5.88 19.28
N THR A 76 4.31 6.47 18.72
CA THR A 76 5.70 6.04 18.95
C THR A 76 6.30 6.60 20.24
N GLY A 77 5.61 7.53 20.91
CA GLY A 77 6.06 8.15 22.16
C GLY A 77 7.09 9.27 21.99
N GLU A 78 7.37 9.69 20.76
CA GLU A 78 8.34 10.75 20.42
C GLU A 78 7.86 12.14 20.86
N ASP A 79 6.56 12.44 20.69
CA ASP A 79 5.98 13.75 21.01
C ASP A 79 4.69 13.62 21.84
N LEU A 80 4.84 13.44 23.15
CA LEU A 80 3.72 13.39 24.10
C LEU A 80 3.34 14.77 24.67
N SER A 81 4.14 15.81 24.41
CA SER A 81 3.89 17.18 24.87
C SER A 81 2.57 17.77 24.34
N SER A 82 2.08 17.24 23.22
CA SER A 82 0.80 17.60 22.60
C SER A 82 -0.41 16.96 23.28
N VAL A 83 -0.20 15.93 24.11
CA VAL A 83 -1.26 15.26 24.89
C VAL A 83 -1.40 16.00 26.21
N SER A 84 -2.44 16.82 26.31
CA SER A 84 -2.58 17.78 27.42
C SER A 84 -3.22 17.18 28.67
N THR A 85 -3.97 16.09 28.52
CA THR A 85 -4.69 15.46 29.62
C THR A 85 -4.18 14.05 29.92
N VAL A 86 -4.23 13.67 31.20
CA VAL A 86 -3.88 12.31 31.65
C VAL A 86 -4.85 11.27 31.07
N ASP A 87 -6.10 11.65 30.85
CA ASP A 87 -7.12 10.77 30.26
C ASP A 87 -6.82 10.43 28.80
N GLU A 88 -6.40 11.42 27.99
CA GLU A 88 -5.97 11.18 26.60
C GLU A 88 -4.74 10.27 26.53
N LEU A 89 -3.81 10.40 27.49
CA LEU A 89 -2.64 9.54 27.58
C LEU A 89 -3.02 8.11 27.97
N SER A 90 -3.94 7.96 28.92
CA SER A 90 -4.48 6.64 29.31
C SER A 90 -5.22 5.97 28.16
N GLN A 91 -6.00 6.73 27.38
CA GLN A 91 -6.68 6.23 26.18
C GLN A 91 -5.67 5.76 25.12
N LEU A 92 -4.61 6.53 24.89
CA LEU A 92 -3.54 6.16 23.96
C LEU A 92 -2.83 4.86 24.41
N GLN A 93 -2.53 4.74 25.71
CA GLN A 93 -1.94 3.54 26.28
C GLN A 93 -2.84 2.32 26.05
N LEU A 94 -4.13 2.41 26.39
CA LEU A 94 -5.09 1.32 26.19
C LEU A 94 -5.21 0.91 24.72
N GLN A 95 -5.18 1.88 23.80
CA GLN A 95 -5.21 1.62 22.37
C GLN A 95 -3.96 0.84 21.92
N LEU A 96 -2.78 1.25 22.38
CA LEU A 96 -1.53 0.55 22.07
C LEU A 96 -1.51 -0.86 22.67
N GLU A 97 -1.90 -1.02 23.94
CA GLU A 97 -2.00 -2.31 24.61
C GLU A 97 -2.95 -3.27 23.87
N SER A 98 -4.12 -2.79 23.45
CA SER A 98 -5.07 -3.58 22.67
C SER A 98 -4.48 -4.00 21.32
N SER A 99 -3.85 -3.07 20.60
CA SER A 99 -3.21 -3.38 19.30
C SER A 99 -2.07 -4.39 19.44
N LEU A 100 -1.25 -4.26 20.48
CA LEU A 100 -0.14 -5.16 20.78
C LEU A 100 -0.65 -6.55 21.16
N SER A 101 -1.70 -6.62 21.99
CA SER A 101 -2.34 -7.88 22.37
C SER A 101 -2.87 -8.63 21.14
N ASN A 102 -3.46 -7.93 20.17
CA ASN A 102 -3.92 -8.53 18.91
C ASN A 102 -2.75 -9.07 18.07
N VAL A 103 -1.66 -8.30 17.96
CA VAL A 103 -0.44 -8.74 17.25
C VAL A 103 0.17 -9.98 17.90
N HIS A 104 0.30 -9.98 19.23
CA HIS A 104 0.81 -11.13 19.99
C HIS A 104 -0.08 -12.36 19.82
N ALA A 105 -1.41 -12.21 19.97
CA ALA A 105 -2.35 -13.31 19.77
C ALA A 105 -2.22 -13.93 18.37
N ARG A 106 -2.11 -13.08 17.32
CA ARG A 106 -1.94 -13.57 15.95
C ARG A 106 -0.59 -14.26 15.74
N LYS A 107 0.47 -13.72 16.31
CA LYS A 107 1.81 -14.33 16.30
C LYS A 107 1.78 -15.71 16.97
N ASP A 108 1.17 -15.80 18.15
CA ASP A 108 1.10 -17.04 18.92
C ASP A 108 0.29 -18.12 18.20
N GLU A 109 -0.81 -17.72 17.54
CA GLU A 109 -1.60 -18.59 16.68
C GLU A 109 -0.75 -19.15 15.52
N LEU A 110 0.00 -18.28 14.83
CA LEU A 110 0.85 -18.68 13.70
C LEU A 110 1.99 -19.60 14.14
N MET A 111 2.66 -19.30 15.26
CA MET A 111 3.71 -20.18 15.79
C MET A 111 3.15 -21.54 16.22
N SER A 112 1.94 -21.57 16.78
CA SER A 112 1.27 -22.82 17.14
C SER A 112 0.93 -23.66 15.92
N GLN A 113 0.48 -23.03 14.83
CA GLN A 113 0.23 -23.71 13.54
C GLN A 113 1.53 -24.32 12.98
N GLN A 114 2.63 -23.56 12.96
CA GLN A 114 3.92 -24.05 12.49
C GLN A 114 4.42 -25.26 13.31
N LEU A 115 4.28 -25.22 14.63
CA LEU A 115 4.66 -26.34 15.49
C LEU A 115 3.84 -27.60 15.19
N GLU A 116 2.54 -27.44 14.92
CA GLU A 116 1.66 -28.55 14.62
C GLU A 116 1.92 -29.16 13.24
N ASP A 117 2.22 -28.33 12.23
CA ASP A 117 2.63 -28.79 10.90
C ASP A 117 3.92 -29.62 10.97
N MET A 118 4.92 -29.14 11.73
CA MET A 118 6.17 -29.87 11.93
C MET A 118 5.96 -31.19 12.66
N ARG A 119 5.05 -31.23 13.64
CA ARG A 119 4.70 -32.47 14.35
C ARG A 119 3.99 -33.47 13.43
N CYS A 120 3.04 -33.01 12.61
CA CYS A 120 2.34 -33.84 11.63
C CYS A 120 3.32 -34.44 10.61
N MET A 121 4.26 -33.63 10.11
CA MET A 121 5.31 -34.08 9.20
C MET A 121 6.22 -35.12 9.85
N HIS A 122 6.70 -34.84 11.07
CA HIS A 122 7.54 -35.79 11.81
C HIS A 122 6.81 -37.13 12.02
N GLN A 123 5.53 -37.08 12.39
CA GLN A 123 4.71 -38.27 12.58
C GLN A 123 4.57 -39.07 11.28
N THR A 124 4.29 -38.40 10.16
CA THR A 124 4.15 -39.03 8.84
C THR A 124 5.44 -39.74 8.42
N VAL A 125 6.58 -39.07 8.55
CA VAL A 125 7.90 -39.65 8.22
C VAL A 125 8.24 -40.81 9.16
N HIS A 126 7.92 -40.68 10.44
CA HIS A 126 8.13 -41.73 11.43
C HIS A 126 7.29 -42.98 11.12
N GLU A 127 6.03 -42.81 10.73
CA GLU A 127 5.13 -43.90 10.32
C GLU A 127 5.63 -44.61 9.07
N GLN A 128 6.08 -43.86 8.05
CA GLN A 128 6.68 -44.40 6.83
C GLN A 128 7.95 -45.22 7.13
N ASN A 129 8.84 -44.68 7.95
CA ASN A 129 10.07 -45.39 8.34
C ASN A 129 9.76 -46.68 9.11
N ASN A 130 8.81 -46.65 10.05
CA ASN A 130 8.37 -47.85 10.75
C ASN A 130 7.78 -48.90 9.80
N PHE A 131 6.97 -48.47 8.83
CA PHE A 131 6.41 -49.35 7.81
C PHE A 131 7.51 -50.01 6.96
N LEU A 132 8.48 -49.22 6.47
CA LEU A 132 9.62 -49.75 5.72
C LEU A 132 10.45 -50.74 6.54
N CYS A 133 10.69 -50.46 7.83
CA CYS A 133 11.39 -51.40 8.71
C CYS A 133 10.66 -52.73 8.87
N ARG A 134 9.32 -52.72 8.96
CA ARG A 134 8.50 -53.94 9.01
C ARG A 134 8.59 -54.71 7.70
N MET A 135 8.37 -54.04 6.57
CA MET A 135 8.44 -54.62 5.23
C MET A 135 9.81 -55.25 4.94
N MET A 136 10.90 -54.55 5.27
CA MET A 136 12.25 -55.10 5.12
C MET A 136 12.42 -56.34 6.00
N SER A 137 12.04 -56.26 7.27
CA SER A 137 12.17 -57.38 8.20
C SER A 137 11.41 -58.62 7.72
N GLU A 138 10.20 -58.45 7.17
CA GLU A 138 9.38 -59.53 6.61
C GLU A 138 9.97 -60.07 5.28
N ASN A 139 10.48 -59.20 4.40
CA ASN A 139 11.09 -59.60 3.13
C ASN A 139 12.46 -60.31 3.30
N TRP A 140 13.21 -60.01 4.37
CA TRP A 140 14.42 -60.75 4.75
C TRP A 140 14.12 -62.16 5.30
N GLN A 141 12.88 -62.43 5.74
CA GLN A 141 12.46 -63.73 6.29
C GLN A 141 11.94 -64.71 5.21
N SER A 142 11.63 -64.24 3.99
CA SER A 142 11.23 -65.11 2.88
C SER A 142 11.62 -64.51 1.50
N PRO A 143 12.74 -64.91 0.88
CA PRO A 143 13.28 -64.26 -0.33
C PRO A 143 12.50 -64.50 -1.65
N GLY A 144 11.30 -65.10 -1.60
CA GLY A 144 10.72 -65.82 -2.74
C GLY A 144 9.50 -65.23 -3.46
N SER A 145 8.91 -64.10 -3.05
CA SER A 145 7.62 -63.65 -3.62
C SER A 145 7.44 -62.12 -3.71
N GLY A 146 8.50 -61.40 -4.12
CA GLY A 146 8.61 -59.95 -3.92
C GLY A 146 7.84 -59.01 -4.86
N GLU A 147 7.14 -59.48 -5.88
CA GLU A 147 6.64 -58.57 -6.94
C GLU A 147 5.26 -57.93 -6.63
N ALA A 148 4.37 -58.61 -5.89
CA ALA A 148 3.03 -58.09 -5.60
C ALA A 148 3.01 -57.08 -4.43
N SER A 149 3.89 -57.26 -3.44
CA SER A 149 3.90 -56.44 -2.21
C SER A 149 4.58 -55.08 -2.40
N ALA A 150 5.48 -54.95 -3.37
CA ALA A 150 6.15 -53.69 -3.69
C ALA A 150 5.18 -52.64 -4.27
N MET A 151 4.09 -53.07 -4.92
CA MET A 151 3.13 -52.18 -5.56
C MET A 151 2.20 -51.49 -4.54
N GLU A 152 1.95 -52.13 -3.39
CA GLU A 152 1.15 -51.56 -2.29
C GLU A 152 1.97 -50.56 -1.45
N ALA A 153 3.27 -50.82 -1.26
CA ALA A 153 4.20 -49.90 -0.59
C ALA A 153 4.42 -48.59 -1.35
N LEU A 154 4.40 -48.61 -2.69
CA LEU A 154 4.53 -47.41 -3.53
C LEU A 154 3.27 -46.52 -3.53
N THR A 155 2.11 -47.05 -3.14
CA THR A 155 0.83 -46.29 -3.14
C THR A 155 0.68 -45.41 -1.89
N MET A 156 1.45 -45.68 -0.83
CA MET A 156 1.43 -44.92 0.44
C MET A 156 2.58 -43.90 0.56
N LEU A 157 3.46 -43.79 -0.45
CA LEU A 157 4.46 -42.72 -0.54
C LEU A 157 3.79 -41.44 -1.06
N PRO A 158 4.00 -40.27 -0.45
CA PRO A 158 3.54 -39.03 -1.04
C PRO A 158 4.31 -38.79 -2.34
N PRO A 159 3.68 -38.19 -3.36
CA PRO A 159 4.37 -37.81 -4.58
C PRO A 159 5.52 -36.85 -4.21
N ALA A 160 6.65 -36.96 -4.90
CA ALA A 160 7.86 -36.15 -4.65
C ALA A 160 7.62 -34.62 -4.60
N ALA A 161 6.48 -34.14 -5.10
CA ALA A 161 5.99 -32.78 -4.95
C ALA A 161 5.77 -32.33 -3.49
N ALA A 162 5.46 -33.24 -2.56
CA ALA A 162 5.27 -32.94 -1.14
C ALA A 162 6.59 -32.59 -0.42
N ALA A 163 7.73 -33.13 -0.88
CA ALA A 163 9.04 -32.81 -0.35
C ALA A 163 9.57 -31.46 -0.88
N THR A 164 9.25 -31.12 -2.13
CA THR A 164 9.60 -29.81 -2.73
C THR A 164 8.76 -28.68 -2.13
N THR A 165 7.47 -28.91 -1.89
CA THR A 165 6.60 -27.94 -1.16
C THR A 165 7.01 -27.77 0.30
N ALA A 166 7.64 -28.76 0.95
CA ALA A 166 8.14 -28.62 2.32
C ALA A 166 9.35 -27.66 2.42
N ALA A 167 10.23 -27.64 1.41
CA ALA A 167 11.34 -26.68 1.33
C ALA A 167 10.86 -25.27 0.96
N GLU A 168 9.86 -25.17 0.09
CA GLU A 168 9.24 -23.89 -0.27
C GLU A 168 8.39 -23.33 0.88
N ALA A 169 7.64 -24.16 1.62
CA ALA A 169 6.85 -23.74 2.79
C ALA A 169 7.70 -23.18 3.94
N PHE A 170 8.94 -23.68 4.09
CA PHE A 170 9.93 -23.08 5.00
C PHE A 170 10.32 -21.65 4.61
N ASN A 171 10.21 -21.30 3.31
CA ASN A 171 10.57 -20.00 2.74
C ASN A 171 9.36 -19.13 2.31
N CYS A 172 8.13 -19.65 2.33
CA CYS A 172 6.94 -18.98 1.77
C CYS A 172 6.45 -17.76 2.57
N PHE A 173 7.14 -17.32 3.62
CA PHE A 173 6.80 -16.07 4.31
C PHE A 173 7.98 -15.12 4.57
N PHE A 174 9.20 -15.47 4.15
CA PHE A 174 10.38 -14.62 4.32
C PHE A 174 11.05 -14.38 2.96
N PRO A 175 10.77 -13.25 2.28
CA PRO A 175 11.63 -12.81 1.20
C PRO A 175 12.97 -12.36 1.82
N GLU A 176 14.09 -12.92 1.34
CA GLU A 176 15.40 -12.32 1.58
C GLU A 176 15.37 -10.86 1.10
N GLU A 177 15.80 -9.94 1.96
CA GLU A 177 16.02 -8.55 1.59
C GLU A 177 17.14 -8.45 0.53
N GLU A 178 16.78 -8.06 -0.69
CA GLU A 178 17.73 -7.34 -1.54
C GLU A 178 17.98 -5.96 -0.93
N LYS A 179 19.24 -5.71 -0.54
CA LYS A 179 19.71 -4.42 -0.04
C LYS A 179 19.47 -3.32 -1.07
N GLY A 180 18.53 -2.41 -0.79
CA GLY A 180 18.43 -1.17 -1.54
C GLY A 180 17.20 -0.35 -1.19
N VAL A 181 17.44 0.80 -0.55
CA VAL A 181 16.52 1.90 -0.26
C VAL A 181 15.79 1.78 1.08
N ALA A 182 16.10 2.76 1.95
CA ALA A 182 15.45 2.99 3.23
C ALA A 182 13.94 3.21 3.05
N ALA A 183 13.17 2.14 3.20
CA ALA A 183 11.78 2.19 3.59
C ALA A 183 11.73 1.73 5.05
N SER A 184 11.09 2.49 5.94
CA SER A 184 10.85 2.10 7.33
C SER A 184 10.24 0.69 7.38
N SER A 185 11.09 -0.30 7.62
CA SER A 185 10.71 -1.70 7.68
C SER A 185 9.85 -1.91 8.93
N THR A 186 8.54 -1.93 8.73
CA THR A 186 7.56 -2.36 9.73
C THR A 186 7.36 -3.86 9.61
N LEU A 187 8.44 -4.61 9.39
CA LEU A 187 8.40 -6.06 9.27
C LEU A 187 8.65 -6.61 10.68
N LEU A 188 7.59 -7.16 11.29
CA LEU A 188 7.65 -7.84 12.58
C LEU A 188 8.58 -9.05 12.46
N GLN A 189 9.86 -8.85 12.75
CA GLN A 189 10.83 -9.92 12.92
C GLN A 189 10.47 -10.69 14.18
N LEU A 190 9.98 -11.92 14.01
CA LEU A 190 9.40 -12.73 15.08
C LEU A 190 10.43 -13.52 15.90
N TRP A 191 11.73 -13.35 15.65
CA TRP A 191 12.83 -14.03 16.36
C TRP A 191 14.04 -13.10 16.52
N PRO A 192 14.82 -13.17 17.62
CA PRO A 192 16.06 -12.39 17.74
C PRO A 192 17.03 -12.83 16.64
N GLN A 193 17.43 -11.90 15.75
CA GLN A 193 18.49 -12.19 14.79
C GLN A 193 19.79 -12.51 15.57
N PRO A 194 20.55 -13.55 15.18
CA PRO A 194 21.87 -13.76 15.75
C PRO A 194 22.69 -12.51 15.41
N HIS A 195 23.16 -11.82 16.45
CA HIS A 195 24.08 -10.71 16.28
C HIS A 195 25.35 -11.30 15.65
N ASP A 196 25.68 -10.90 14.43
CA ASP A 196 27.00 -11.13 13.83
C ASP A 196 28.04 -10.44 14.73
N GLY A 197 28.54 -11.14 15.75
CA GLY A 197 29.43 -10.55 16.74
C GLY A 197 29.93 -11.48 17.82
N ASP A 198 29.16 -12.50 18.23
CA ASP A 198 29.58 -13.39 19.32
C ASP A 198 29.92 -14.79 18.79
N GLN A 199 31.08 -14.89 18.14
CA GLN A 199 31.76 -16.16 18.00
C GLN A 199 32.40 -16.51 19.36
N PRO A 200 31.98 -17.56 20.08
CA PRO A 200 32.63 -17.92 21.33
C PRO A 200 34.06 -18.35 21.00
N ASP A 201 35.01 -17.64 21.60
CA ASP A 201 36.44 -17.84 21.43
C ASP A 201 36.83 -19.23 21.96
N LEU A 202 36.90 -20.23 21.07
CA LEU A 202 37.24 -21.63 21.39
C LEU A 202 38.75 -21.81 21.68
N ARG A 203 39.39 -20.83 22.31
CA ARG A 203 40.83 -20.84 22.66
C ARG A 203 41.12 -20.84 24.16
N LEU A 204 40.13 -21.14 24.98
CA LEU A 204 40.33 -21.32 26.42
C LEU A 204 39.56 -22.53 26.97
N TRP A 205 39.74 -23.72 26.38
CA TRP A 205 39.68 -25.02 27.06
C TRP A 205 40.66 -25.98 26.39
#